data_AF-A0A967MUM5-F1
#
_entry.id   AF-A0A967MUM5-F1
#
_cell.length_a   1.000
_cell.length_b   1.000
_cell.length_c   1.000
_cell.angle_alpha   90.00
_cell.angle_beta   90.00
_cell.angle_gamma   90.00
#
_symmetry.space_group_name_H-M   'P 1'
#
loop_
_entity.id
_entity.type
_entity.pdbx_description
1 polymer ?
#
loop_
_entity_poly.entity_id
_entity_poly.type
_entity_poly.pdbx_seq_one_letter_code
_entity_poly.pdbx_strand_id
1 'polypeptide(L)'
;MADSTVIKPHGAEELKILLLIGKEKEEELKKAEKLPKVIMSSRETGDLIMMGIGGFTPLEGYMGHDDWKGVCQDMKMTDGTFWP
;
A
#
# COMPACT_ATOMS: atom_id res chain seq x y z
N MET A 1 32.64 1.79 14.31
CA MET A 1 31.60 1.18 13.46
C MET A 1 30.47 2.17 13.42
N ALA A 2 30.00 2.59 12.24
CA ALA A 2 28.88 3.54 12.17
C ALA A 2 27.63 2.84 12.71
N ASP A 3 27.00 3.42 13.73
CA ASP A 3 25.63 3.11 14.12
C ASP A 3 24.75 3.37 12.90
N SER A 4 24.42 2.33 12.14
CA SER A 4 23.51 2.43 11.02
C SER A 4 22.08 2.50 11.57
N THR A 5 21.63 3.70 11.94
CA THR A 5 20.22 3.95 12.20
C THR A 5 19.47 3.78 10.88
N VAL A 6 18.68 2.71 10.76
CA VAL A 6 17.80 2.50 9.62
C VAL A 6 16.82 3.68 9.55
N ILE A 7 16.71 4.31 8.38
CA ILE A 7 15.77 5.42 8.18
C ILE A 7 14.34 4.92 8.40
N LYS A 8 13.51 5.76 9.03
CA LYS A 8 12.08 5.44 9.15
C LYS A 8 11.43 5.39 7.77
N PRO A 9 10.40 4.56 7.59
CA PRO A 9 9.57 4.59 6.39
C PRO A 9 8.96 5.98 6.16
N HIS A 10 8.69 6.28 4.89
CA HIS A 10 8.09 7.56 4.53
C HIS A 10 6.68 7.69 5.10
N GLY A 11 6.39 8.81 5.78
CA GLY A 11 5.06 9.09 6.33
C GLY A 11 4.58 8.14 7.45
N ALA A 12 5.43 7.26 7.97
CA ALA A 12 5.05 6.29 9.00
C ALA A 12 6.20 5.95 9.97
N GLU A 13 5.85 5.43 11.14
CA GLU A 13 6.84 4.96 12.13
C GLU A 13 7.44 3.60 11.75
N GLU A 14 6.65 2.73 11.10
CA GLU A 14 7.01 1.37 10.69
C GLU A 14 6.47 1.06 9.29
N LEU A 15 6.98 -0.01 8.67
CA LEU A 15 6.55 -0.43 7.34
C LEU A 15 5.10 -0.92 7.39
N LYS A 16 4.30 -0.47 6.44
CA LYS A 16 2.91 -0.88 6.31
C LYS A 16 2.78 -2.03 5.31
N ILE A 17 3.02 -3.24 5.78
CA ILE A 17 2.93 -4.47 4.99
C ILE A 17 1.47 -4.91 4.93
N LEU A 18 0.87 -4.89 3.74
CA LEU A 18 -0.54 -5.30 3.55
C LEU A 18 -0.71 -6.80 3.24
N LEU A 19 0.38 -7.56 3.16
CA LEU A 19 0.32 -9.01 2.97
C LEU A 19 -0.22 -9.71 4.22
N LEU A 20 -1.42 -10.26 4.11
CA LEU A 20 -2.01 -11.10 5.15
C LEU A 20 -1.27 -12.44 5.26
N ILE A 21 -1.08 -12.92 6.50
CA ILE A 21 -0.43 -14.21 6.81
C ILE A 21 -1.27 -15.04 7.79
N GLY A 22 -0.96 -16.33 7.89
CA GLY A 22 -1.59 -17.24 8.84
C GLY A 22 -3.12 -17.28 8.71
N LYS A 23 -3.81 -17.22 9.86
CA LYS A 23 -5.26 -17.37 9.95
C LYS A 23 -6.02 -16.28 9.19
N GLU A 24 -5.54 -15.04 9.22
CA GLU A 24 -6.19 -13.91 8.55
C GLU A 24 -6.18 -14.08 7.02
N LYS A 25 -5.04 -14.55 6.47
CA LYS A 25 -4.94 -14.92 5.06
C LYS A 25 -5.94 -16.01 4.68
N GLU A 26 -6.06 -17.05 5.50
CA GLU A 26 -6.99 -18.16 5.22
C GLU A 26 -8.45 -17.70 5.22
N GLU A 27 -8.82 -16.80 6.13
CA GLU A 27 -10.17 -16.24 6.25
C GLU A 27 -10.50 -15.32 5.06
N GLU A 28 -9.60 -14.41 4.70
CA GLU A 28 -9.81 -13.51 3.56
C GLU A 28 -9.78 -14.25 2.21
N LEU A 29 -8.99 -15.32 2.06
CA LEU A 29 -9.05 -16.16 0.86
C LEU A 29 -10.42 -16.83 0.70
N LYS A 30 -10.99 -17.40 1.77
CA LYS A 30 -12.34 -18.00 1.75
C LYS A 30 -13.42 -16.96 1.43
N LYS A 31 -13.27 -15.74 1.94
CA LYS A 31 -14.19 -14.63 1.64
C LYS A 31 -14.06 -14.18 0.18
N ALA A 32 -12.84 -14.07 -0.33
CA ALA A 32 -12.55 -13.65 -1.71
C ALA A 32 -13.16 -14.56 -2.78
N GLU A 33 -13.35 -15.86 -2.49
CA GLU A 33 -14.03 -16.81 -3.40
C GLU A 33 -15.45 -16.36 -3.81
N LYS A 34 -16.10 -15.57 -2.95
CA LYS A 34 -17.49 -15.10 -3.14
C LYS A 34 -17.57 -13.68 -3.71
N LEU A 35 -16.44 -12.99 -3.87
CA LEU A 35 -16.40 -11.61 -4.34
C LEU A 35 -16.26 -11.54 -5.86
N PRO A 36 -16.72 -10.45 -6.49
CA PRO A 36 -16.42 -10.16 -7.89
C PRO A 36 -14.91 -10.17 -8.13
N LYS A 37 -14.49 -10.82 -9.23
CA LYS A 37 -13.09 -10.87 -9.63
C LYS A 37 -12.77 -9.70 -10.55
N VAL A 38 -11.74 -8.95 -10.21
CA VAL A 38 -11.18 -7.89 -11.05
C VAL A 38 -9.93 -8.46 -11.74
N ILE A 39 -9.91 -8.43 -13.07
CA ILE A 39 -8.73 -8.82 -13.84
C ILE A 39 -7.74 -7.67 -13.83
N MET A 40 -6.50 -7.95 -13.45
CA MET A 40 -5.44 -6.96 -13.34
C MET A 40 -4.42 -7.14 -14.45
N SER A 41 -3.93 -6.03 -14.98
CA SER A 41 -2.74 -5.96 -15.83
C SER A 41 -1.47 -6.27 -15.03
N SER A 42 -0.36 -6.47 -15.75
CA SER A 42 0.95 -6.68 -15.11
C SER A 42 1.41 -5.48 -14.29
N ARG A 43 1.08 -4.26 -14.72
CA ARG A 43 1.41 -3.03 -13.98
C ARG A 43 0.64 -2.96 -12.66
N GLU A 44 -0.67 -3.11 -12.70
CA GLU A 44 -1.50 -3.10 -11.48
C GLU A 44 -1.12 -4.25 -10.53
N THR A 45 -0.74 -5.41 -11.07
CA THR A 45 -0.23 -6.52 -10.24
C THR A 45 1.08 -6.13 -9.53
N GLY A 46 1.97 -5.40 -10.21
CA GLY A 46 3.17 -4.84 -9.61
C GLY A 46 2.86 -3.90 -8.45
N ASP A 47 1.91 -3.00 -8.64
CA ASP A 47 1.47 -2.05 -7.59
C ASP A 47 0.89 -2.78 -6.37
N LEU A 48 0.08 -3.83 -6.60
CA LEU A 48 -0.44 -4.69 -5.53
C LEU A 48 0.68 -5.37 -4.72
N ILE A 49 1.72 -5.87 -5.40
CA ILE A 49 2.88 -6.47 -4.74
C ILE A 49 3.62 -5.42 -3.90
N MET A 50 3.82 -4.22 -4.44
CA MET A 50 4.49 -3.12 -3.74
C MET A 50 3.76 -2.74 -2.45
N MET A 51 2.43 -2.69 -2.45
CA MET A 51 1.64 -2.53 -1.23
C MET A 51 1.76 -3.74 -0.30
N GLY A 52 1.71 -4.96 -0.85
CA GLY A 52 1.83 -6.21 -0.10
C GLY A 52 3.14 -6.30 0.70
N ILE A 53 4.25 -5.82 0.15
CA ILE A 53 5.57 -5.82 0.82
C ILE A 53 5.88 -4.54 1.60
N GLY A 54 4.97 -3.56 1.62
CA GLY A 54 5.15 -2.27 2.28
C GLY A 54 6.04 -1.26 1.53
N GLY A 55 6.39 -1.53 0.27
CA GLY A 55 7.17 -0.63 -0.58
C GLY A 55 6.44 0.68 -0.91
N PHE A 56 5.11 0.71 -0.75
CA PHE A 56 4.28 1.91 -0.87
C PHE A 56 3.77 2.45 0.48
N THR A 57 4.46 2.15 1.59
CA THR A 57 4.19 2.82 2.88
C THR A 57 4.22 4.35 2.66
N PRO A 58 3.16 5.11 3.05
CA PRO A 58 2.14 4.77 4.05
C PRO A 58 0.78 4.30 3.50
N LEU A 59 0.65 4.01 2.20
CA LEU A 59 -0.63 3.63 1.60
C LEU A 59 -1.26 2.40 2.27
N GLU A 60 -2.58 2.46 2.49
CA GLU A 60 -3.39 1.36 3.04
C GLU A 60 -4.10 0.53 1.95
N GLY A 61 -3.90 0.92 0.69
CA GLY A 61 -4.56 0.35 -0.47
C GLY A 61 -4.43 1.29 -1.68
N TYR A 62 -5.15 0.99 -2.75
CA TYR A 62 -5.27 1.92 -3.88
C TYR A 62 -5.93 3.23 -3.42
N MET A 63 -5.44 4.35 -3.95
CA MET A 63 -5.94 5.67 -3.59
C MET A 63 -7.43 5.84 -3.94
N GLY A 64 -8.15 6.49 -3.04
CA GLY A 64 -9.44 7.08 -3.37
C GLY A 64 -9.28 8.28 -4.32
N HIS A 65 -10.40 8.77 -4.84
CA HIS A 65 -10.41 9.88 -5.79
C HIS A 65 -9.69 11.13 -5.26
N ASP A 66 -9.91 11.50 -4.00
CA ASP A 66 -9.40 12.76 -3.46
C ASP A 66 -7.89 12.72 -3.21
N ASP A 67 -7.36 11.58 -2.72
CA ASP A 67 -5.91 11.38 -2.61
C ASP A 67 -5.25 11.36 -3.98
N TRP A 68 -5.82 10.61 -4.94
CA TRP A 68 -5.32 10.58 -6.31
C TRP A 68 -5.28 11.99 -6.93
N LYS A 69 -6.35 12.77 -6.75
CA LYS A 69 -6.44 14.11 -7.29
C LYS A 69 -5.41 15.04 -6.64
N GLY A 70 -5.26 14.99 -5.32
CA GLY A 70 -4.24 15.77 -4.60
C GLY A 70 -2.82 15.41 -5.05
N VAL A 71 -2.54 14.13 -5.25
CA VAL A 71 -1.24 13.66 -5.75
C VAL A 71 -0.98 14.17 -7.16
N CYS A 72 -1.95 14.09 -8.05
CA CYS A 72 -1.79 14.60 -9.42
C CYS A 72 -1.59 16.12 -9.49
N GLN A 73 -2.18 16.87 -8.57
CA GLN A 73 -2.14 18.34 -8.59
C GLN A 73 -0.96 18.90 -7.82
N ASP A 74 -0.73 18.39 -6.61
CA ASP A 74 0.15 18.99 -5.60
C ASP A 74 1.19 17.99 -5.06
N MET A 75 1.24 16.77 -5.60
CA MET A 75 2.07 15.66 -5.10
C MET A 75 1.82 15.38 -3.62
N LYS A 76 0.57 15.51 -3.16
CA LYS A 76 0.17 15.28 -1.77
C LYS A 76 -1.13 14.53 -1.65
N MET A 77 -1.20 13.61 -0.70
CA MET A 77 -2.47 13.02 -0.25
C MET A 77 -3.31 14.04 0.53
N THR A 78 -4.57 13.70 0.79
CA THR A 78 -5.52 14.57 1.51
C THR A 78 -5.10 14.88 2.95
N ASP A 79 -4.31 14.01 3.57
CA ASP A 79 -3.72 14.22 4.89
C ASP A 79 -2.48 15.13 4.88
N GLY A 80 -2.06 15.59 3.70
CA GLY A 80 -0.90 16.46 3.48
C GLY A 80 0.42 15.71 3.28
N THR A 81 0.44 14.39 3.33
CA THR A 81 1.62 13.56 3.08
C THR A 81 2.08 13.73 1.64
N PHE A 82 3.37 14.08 1.45
CA PHE A 82 3.96 14.15 0.11
C PHE A 82 4.02 12.78 -0.55
N TRP A 83 3.52 12.65 -1.78
CA TRP A 83 3.52 11.42 -2.56
C TRP A 83 3.52 11.76 -4.06
N PRO A 84 4.66 11.61 -4.76
CA PRO A 84 4.80 12.00 -6.16
C PRO A 84 4.51 10.88 -7.17
#